data_AF-A0AAD9DEN5-F1
#
_entry.id   AF-A0AAD9DEN5-F1
#
_cell.length_a   1.000
_cell.length_b   1.000
_cell.length_c   1.000
_cell.angle_alpha   90.00
_cell.angle_beta   90.00
_cell.angle_gamma   90.00
#
_symmetry.space_group_name_H-M   'P 1'
#
loop_
_entity.id
_entity.type
_entity.pdbx_description
1 polymer ?
#
loop_
_entity_poly.entity_id
_entity_poly.type
_entity_poly.pdbx_seq_one_letter_code
_entity_poly.pdbx_strand_id
1 'polypeptide(L)'
;MNNQALVRARCILRANKLVHRPKEPATAGVQNLMSSRVASSSFQHHRFAFSSVAQQEQSSTDRRPSALEQANLDDITPGHSIFVLQKYAADGLALIRQSDFIKLCESARPGKMKDAKAIATALKEFRRNNRFVLQKAGARAAVEGMIRSSIPNYKELYGKPRLHAAVFVADQIIDEKTALYFAIETELVDQVLGEIQQALTEMEERGMQLKIEIKEKASGDEDGDEKLLFKTLRVTEGLVKVLVNRSVRPEFNMKKRAARNYLKRLQTVAGPELSTLKLATDIALSIGGAAVTQKDIVGPYAAAWWTKGVVDESILKAIAGAESREEEAARAAAAEEEAANTEDDSEAEEAGEGDEDAKDEKE
;
A
#
# COMPACT_ATOMS: atom_id res chain seq x y z
N MET A 1 -22.47 43.59 -11.44
CA MET A 1 -21.31 44.04 -10.65
C MET A 1 -21.60 43.85 -9.16
N ASN A 2 -21.04 42.82 -8.52
CA ASN A 2 -20.97 42.72 -7.06
C ASN A 2 -19.86 41.77 -6.62
N ASN A 3 -19.12 42.21 -5.59
CA ASN A 3 -17.83 41.70 -5.15
C ASN A 3 -17.96 40.47 -4.22
N GLN A 4 -17.53 39.29 -4.67
CA GLN A 4 -17.28 38.12 -3.81
C GLN A 4 -15.99 37.34 -4.17
N ALA A 5 -14.95 38.02 -4.66
CA ALA A 5 -13.70 37.38 -5.09
C ALA A 5 -12.45 37.72 -4.25
N LEU A 6 -12.57 37.88 -2.92
CA LEU A 6 -11.44 38.35 -2.10
C LEU A 6 -11.30 37.73 -0.70
N VAL A 7 -11.51 36.41 -0.58
CA VAL A 7 -11.28 35.67 0.69
C VAL A 7 -10.26 34.52 0.57
N ARG A 8 -9.67 34.26 -0.61
CA ARG A 8 -8.76 33.11 -0.82
C ARG A 8 -7.24 33.37 -0.73
N ALA A 9 -6.76 34.39 -0.02
CA ALA A 9 -5.32 34.72 -0.04
C ALA A 9 -4.65 35.04 1.32
N ARG A 10 -5.07 34.44 2.45
CA ARG A 10 -4.33 34.57 3.72
C ARG A 10 -4.43 33.31 4.59
N CYS A 11 -3.55 32.32 4.34
CA CYS A 11 -3.21 31.31 5.37
C CYS A 11 -1.87 30.58 5.13
N ILE A 12 -0.90 31.24 4.50
CA ILE A 12 0.50 30.76 4.45
C ILE A 12 1.37 31.91 4.97
N LEU A 13 2.25 31.60 5.93
CA LEU A 13 3.16 32.48 6.69
C LEU A 13 2.64 32.98 8.05
N ARG A 14 2.73 32.13 9.08
CA ARG A 14 3.13 32.52 10.45
C ARG A 14 3.24 31.29 11.38
N ALA A 15 4.48 30.84 11.64
CA ALA A 15 4.92 30.36 12.96
C ALA A 15 6.41 29.94 12.92
N ASN A 16 7.31 30.94 12.93
CA ASN A 16 8.69 30.78 13.35
C ASN A 16 8.81 31.41 14.74
N LYS A 17 9.16 30.64 15.78
CA LYS A 17 9.97 31.06 16.95
C LYS A 17 9.93 30.02 18.07
N LEU A 18 10.94 29.16 18.15
CA LEU A 18 11.37 28.55 19.41
C LEU A 18 12.90 28.72 19.55
N VAL A 19 13.25 29.86 20.14
CA VAL A 19 14.32 30.14 21.11
C VAL A 19 15.50 29.14 21.14
N HIS A 20 16.59 29.56 20.52
CA HIS A 20 17.95 29.16 20.90
C HIS A 20 18.29 29.68 22.31
N ARG A 21 18.76 28.80 23.19
CA ARG A 21 19.57 29.18 24.37
C ARG A 21 21.02 28.76 24.13
N PRO A 22 22.00 29.66 24.24
CA PRO A 22 23.41 29.28 24.29
C PRO A 22 23.76 28.82 25.72
N LYS A 23 24.54 27.73 25.83
CA LYS A 23 25.26 27.38 27.06
C LYS A 23 26.70 27.85 26.91
N GLU A 24 27.10 28.77 27.76
CA GLU A 24 28.50 29.16 27.95
C GLU A 24 29.31 28.05 28.64
N PRO A 25 30.64 28.01 28.41
CA PRO A 25 31.51 26.98 28.97
C PRO A 25 32.02 27.37 30.37
N ALA A 26 31.94 26.43 31.31
CA ALA A 26 32.62 26.53 32.60
C ALA A 26 34.08 26.08 32.45
N THR A 27 34.99 27.03 32.63
CA THR A 27 36.42 26.81 32.85
C THR A 27 36.66 26.30 34.27
N ALA A 28 37.26 25.12 34.40
CA ALA A 28 37.97 24.72 35.62
C ALA A 28 39.16 23.85 35.21
N GLY A 29 40.35 24.38 35.39
CA GLY A 29 41.60 23.69 35.13
C GLY A 29 41.90 22.65 36.20
N VAL A 30 42.38 21.48 35.78
CA VAL A 30 43.19 20.58 36.60
C VAL A 30 44.28 19.98 35.71
N GLN A 31 45.49 20.49 35.92
CA GLN A 31 46.80 19.83 35.95
C GLN A 31 47.08 18.59 35.08
N ASN A 32 48.09 18.79 34.23
CA ASN A 32 49.11 17.84 33.78
C ASN A 32 49.23 16.52 34.56
N LEU A 33 49.24 15.40 33.82
CA LEU A 33 50.30 14.40 34.00
C LEU A 33 50.50 13.61 32.71
N MET A 34 51.75 13.68 32.25
CA MET A 34 52.27 12.92 31.13
C MET A 34 52.14 11.43 31.38
N SER A 35 51.65 10.69 30.38
CA SER A 35 52.13 9.33 30.17
C SER A 35 51.96 8.93 28.71
N SER A 36 53.08 9.04 28.01
CA SER A 36 53.36 8.41 26.74
C SER A 36 53.19 6.89 26.83
N ARG A 37 52.24 6.33 26.08
CA ARG A 37 52.37 4.97 25.55
C ARG A 37 51.97 4.94 24.08
N VAL A 38 53.01 5.03 23.27
CA VAL A 38 53.05 4.54 21.90
C VAL A 38 52.82 3.02 21.96
N ALA A 39 51.71 2.57 21.39
CA ALA A 39 51.49 1.18 21.05
C ALA A 39 51.05 1.12 19.59
N SER A 40 52.05 1.17 18.72
CA SER A 40 52.01 0.67 17.35
C SER A 40 51.60 -0.81 17.40
N SER A 41 50.35 -1.08 17.06
CA SER A 41 49.82 -2.42 16.85
C SER A 41 49.28 -2.49 15.42
N SER A 42 50.12 -3.02 14.55
CA SER A 42 49.82 -3.46 13.19
C SER A 42 48.61 -4.40 13.19
N PHE A 43 47.42 -3.86 12.91
CA PHE A 43 46.26 -4.67 12.58
C PHE A 43 46.38 -5.10 11.11
N GLN A 44 46.93 -6.30 10.94
CA GLN A 44 46.97 -7.00 9.67
C GLN A 44 45.54 -7.17 9.13
N HIS A 45 45.33 -6.72 7.89
CA HIS A 45 44.16 -7.02 7.09
C HIS A 45 44.07 -8.54 6.83
N HIS A 46 43.43 -9.28 7.73
CA HIS A 46 42.86 -10.57 7.35
C HIS A 46 41.63 -10.32 6.48
N ARG A 47 41.86 -10.34 5.16
CA ARG A 47 40.84 -10.62 4.16
C ARG A 47 40.25 -12.00 4.46
N PHE A 48 39.13 -12.04 5.17
CA PHE A 48 38.24 -13.20 5.13
C PHE A 48 37.54 -13.20 3.77
N ALA A 49 38.17 -13.86 2.80
CA ALA A 49 37.50 -14.35 1.61
C ALA A 49 36.52 -15.44 2.06
N PHE A 50 35.24 -15.08 2.17
CA PHE A 50 34.17 -16.03 2.40
C PHE A 50 33.92 -16.78 1.08
N SER A 51 34.72 -17.82 0.85
CA SER A 51 34.44 -18.85 -0.15
C SER A 51 33.26 -19.69 0.35
N SER A 52 32.03 -19.34 -0.06
CA SER A 52 30.82 -20.13 0.22
C SER A 52 30.20 -20.73 -1.04
N VAL A 53 31.02 -21.15 -1.99
CA VAL A 53 30.59 -21.95 -3.15
C VAL A 53 31.30 -23.29 -3.07
N ALA A 54 30.84 -24.15 -2.14
CA ALA A 54 31.04 -25.62 -2.11
C ALA A 54 30.72 -26.19 -0.70
N GLN A 55 29.49 -26.00 -0.21
CA GLN A 55 28.92 -26.82 0.88
C GLN A 55 27.43 -27.02 0.62
N GLN A 56 27.12 -27.56 -0.56
CA GLN A 56 25.83 -28.19 -0.85
C GLN A 56 26.17 -29.57 -1.39
N GLU A 57 26.47 -30.50 -0.49
CA GLU A 57 26.29 -31.94 -0.66
C GLU A 57 26.86 -32.61 0.59
N GLN A 58 26.08 -33.53 1.16
CA GLN A 58 26.44 -34.43 2.27
C GLN A 58 26.39 -33.85 3.70
N SER A 59 25.18 -33.61 4.20
CA SER A 59 24.86 -33.86 5.62
C SER A 59 23.41 -34.35 5.78
N SER A 60 23.16 -35.60 5.40
CA SER A 60 21.94 -36.34 5.79
C SER A 60 22.08 -36.83 7.23
N THR A 61 22.03 -35.90 8.19
CA THR A 61 21.81 -36.25 9.61
C THR A 61 20.31 -36.26 9.88
N ASP A 62 19.81 -37.33 10.50
CA ASP A 62 18.41 -37.59 10.91
C ASP A 62 17.59 -36.32 11.22
N ARG A 63 16.98 -35.76 10.19
CA ARG A 63 16.06 -34.63 10.36
C ARG A 63 14.73 -35.22 10.79
N ARG A 64 14.25 -34.84 11.98
CA ARG A 64 12.88 -35.18 12.42
C ARG A 64 11.89 -34.80 11.31
N PRO A 65 10.98 -35.71 10.91
CA PRO A 65 10.04 -35.45 9.83
C PRO A 65 9.17 -34.24 10.16
N SER A 66 8.83 -33.46 9.14
CA SER A 66 7.97 -32.28 9.27
C SER A 66 6.53 -32.68 9.65
N ALA A 67 5.72 -31.73 10.13
CA ALA A 67 4.35 -32.04 10.54
C ALA A 67 3.50 -32.57 9.35
N LEU A 68 3.73 -32.02 8.16
CA LEU A 68 3.09 -32.47 6.94
C LEU A 68 3.64 -33.83 6.46
N GLU A 69 4.93 -34.09 6.66
CA GLU A 69 5.54 -35.40 6.36
C GLU A 69 5.01 -36.49 7.31
N GLN A 70 4.82 -36.18 8.59
CA GLN A 70 4.25 -37.13 9.55
C GLN A 70 2.78 -37.46 9.25
N ALA A 71 2.06 -36.53 8.63
CA ALA A 71 0.65 -36.70 8.32
C ALA A 71 0.39 -37.60 7.09
N ASN A 72 1.42 -37.88 6.26
CA ASN A 72 1.34 -38.72 5.05
C ASN A 72 0.05 -38.50 4.24
N LEU A 73 -0.21 -37.23 3.87
CA LEU A 73 -1.41 -36.88 3.11
C LEU A 73 -1.23 -37.26 1.63
N ASP A 74 -2.16 -38.05 1.09
CA ASP A 74 -2.20 -38.42 -0.34
C ASP A 74 -2.40 -37.19 -1.25
N ASP A 75 -3.26 -36.25 -0.83
CA ASP A 75 -3.51 -34.97 -1.50
C ASP A 75 -3.29 -33.79 -0.54
N ILE A 76 -2.18 -33.08 -0.73
CA ILE A 76 -1.87 -31.86 0.02
C ILE A 76 -2.68 -30.72 -0.59
N THR A 77 -3.68 -30.22 0.15
CA THR A 77 -4.35 -28.95 -0.15
C THR A 77 -4.05 -27.95 0.97
N PRO A 78 -4.18 -26.62 0.74
CA PRO A 78 -3.93 -25.65 1.80
C PRO A 78 -4.88 -25.81 2.98
N GLY A 79 -6.13 -26.22 2.72
CA GLY A 79 -7.13 -26.50 3.76
C GLY A 79 -6.77 -27.71 4.64
N HIS A 80 -6.27 -28.80 4.07
CA HIS A 80 -5.78 -29.92 4.85
C HIS A 80 -4.49 -29.57 5.59
N SER A 81 -3.58 -28.88 4.91
CA SER A 81 -2.29 -28.48 5.46
C SER A 81 -2.45 -27.54 6.65
N ILE A 82 -3.33 -26.53 6.55
CA ILE A 82 -3.57 -25.61 7.67
C ILE A 82 -4.16 -26.37 8.87
N PHE A 83 -5.09 -27.29 8.64
CA PHE A 83 -5.70 -28.08 9.72
C PHE A 83 -4.66 -28.95 10.44
N VAL A 84 -3.80 -29.65 9.71
CA VAL A 84 -2.71 -30.44 10.29
C VAL A 84 -1.74 -29.56 11.07
N LEU A 85 -1.34 -28.42 10.50
CA LEU A 85 -0.40 -27.50 11.15
C LEU A 85 -0.99 -26.82 12.38
N GLN A 86 -2.28 -26.48 12.36
CA GLN A 86 -3.01 -25.97 13.53
C GLN A 86 -3.02 -27.00 14.66
N LYS A 87 -3.34 -28.26 14.34
CA LYS A 87 -3.34 -29.35 15.32
C LYS A 87 -1.94 -29.61 15.87
N TYR A 88 -0.92 -29.56 15.01
CA TYR A 88 0.48 -29.75 15.41
C TYR A 88 1.01 -28.60 16.29
N ALA A 89 0.60 -27.37 15.99
CA ALA A 89 0.98 -26.17 16.72
C ALA A 89 0.10 -25.88 17.95
N ALA A 90 -0.95 -26.68 18.18
CA ALA A 90 -1.86 -26.51 19.30
C ALA A 90 -1.09 -26.53 20.63
N ASP A 91 -1.53 -25.70 21.58
CA ASP A 91 -0.95 -25.54 22.91
C ASP A 91 0.53 -25.11 22.96
N GLY A 92 1.09 -24.64 21.83
CA GLY A 92 2.47 -24.17 21.75
C GLY A 92 3.51 -25.29 21.86
N LEU A 93 3.08 -26.56 21.73
CA LEU A 93 3.93 -27.74 21.92
C LEU A 93 5.02 -27.87 20.85
N ALA A 94 4.74 -27.43 19.62
CA ALA A 94 5.68 -27.52 18.51
C ALA A 94 5.68 -26.27 17.63
N LEU A 95 6.86 -25.93 17.10
CA LEU A 95 7.05 -24.80 16.20
C LEU A 95 6.81 -25.22 14.74
N ILE A 96 6.01 -24.43 14.04
CA ILE A 96 5.75 -24.58 12.61
C ILE A 96 7.02 -24.20 11.85
N ARG A 97 7.48 -25.11 11.00
CA ARG A 97 8.68 -24.88 10.18
C ARG A 97 8.32 -24.03 8.97
N GLN A 98 9.28 -23.24 8.50
CA GLN A 98 9.13 -22.47 7.25
C GLN A 98 8.82 -23.39 6.07
N SER A 99 9.46 -24.56 6.00
CA SER A 99 9.22 -25.53 4.93
C SER A 99 7.78 -26.06 4.92
N ASP A 100 7.16 -26.23 6.09
CA ASP A 100 5.77 -26.68 6.17
C ASP A 100 4.80 -25.59 5.69
N PHE A 101 5.08 -24.33 6.06
CA PHE A 101 4.31 -23.19 5.57
C PHE A 101 4.46 -22.98 4.05
N ILE A 102 5.67 -23.13 3.51
CA ILE A 102 5.92 -23.04 2.07
C ILE A 102 5.15 -24.14 1.33
N LYS A 103 5.24 -25.40 1.76
CA LYS A 103 4.47 -26.52 1.18
C LYS A 103 2.96 -26.25 1.20
N LEU A 104 2.44 -25.69 2.29
CA LEU A 104 1.03 -25.27 2.37
C LEU A 104 0.70 -24.24 1.27
N CYS A 105 1.53 -23.23 1.07
CA CYS A 105 1.29 -22.20 0.06
C CYS A 105 1.44 -22.74 -1.38
N GLU A 106 2.42 -23.61 -1.61
CA GLU A 106 2.68 -24.25 -2.90
C GLU A 106 1.53 -25.15 -3.34
N SER A 107 0.85 -25.80 -2.37
CA SER A 107 -0.31 -26.66 -2.61
C SER A 107 -1.58 -25.94 -3.07
N ALA A 108 -1.58 -24.60 -3.11
CA ALA A 108 -2.73 -23.82 -3.52
C ALA A 108 -3.07 -24.01 -5.00
N ARG A 109 -4.34 -24.34 -5.27
CA ARG A 109 -4.82 -24.65 -6.62
C ARG A 109 -5.24 -23.38 -7.37
N PRO A 110 -5.03 -23.31 -8.70
CA PRO A 110 -5.44 -22.17 -9.51
C PRO A 110 -6.94 -21.88 -9.44
N GLY A 111 -7.32 -20.60 -9.31
CA GLY A 111 -8.72 -20.15 -9.33
C GLY A 111 -9.61 -20.65 -8.19
N LYS A 112 -9.04 -21.19 -7.10
CA LYS A 112 -9.76 -21.61 -5.90
C LYS A 112 -9.58 -20.62 -4.75
N MET A 113 -10.32 -19.51 -4.73
CA MET A 113 -10.22 -18.45 -3.69
C MET A 113 -10.24 -18.94 -2.22
N LYS A 114 -10.85 -20.10 -1.95
CA LYS A 114 -10.79 -20.74 -0.61
C LYS A 114 -9.36 -21.06 -0.17
N ASP A 115 -8.51 -21.47 -1.09
CA ASP A 115 -7.10 -21.80 -0.85
C ASP A 115 -6.29 -20.53 -0.50
N ALA A 116 -6.51 -19.40 -1.20
CA ALA A 116 -5.93 -18.10 -0.86
C ALA A 116 -6.37 -17.61 0.54
N LYS A 117 -7.66 -17.79 0.89
CA LYS A 117 -8.16 -17.48 2.23
C LYS A 117 -7.51 -18.38 3.29
N ALA A 118 -7.28 -19.65 3.01
CA ALA A 118 -6.57 -20.55 3.92
C ALA A 118 -5.13 -20.09 4.17
N ILE A 119 -4.39 -19.66 3.13
CA ILE A 119 -3.04 -19.06 3.30
C ILE A 119 -3.11 -17.82 4.19
N ALA A 120 -4.06 -16.90 3.93
CA ALA A 120 -4.23 -15.69 4.72
C ALA A 120 -4.54 -15.98 6.20
N THR A 121 -5.38 -16.99 6.46
CA THR A 121 -5.68 -17.47 7.82
C THR A 121 -4.43 -18.05 8.48
N ALA A 122 -3.68 -18.90 7.77
CA ALA A 122 -2.44 -19.49 8.27
C ALA A 122 -1.43 -18.41 8.70
N LEU A 123 -1.24 -17.36 7.89
CA LEU A 123 -0.37 -16.23 8.21
C LEU A 123 -0.77 -15.55 9.54
N LYS A 124 -2.07 -15.28 9.73
CA LYS A 124 -2.60 -14.61 10.93
C LYS A 124 -2.47 -15.48 12.17
N GLU A 125 -2.80 -16.76 12.05
CA GLU A 125 -2.77 -17.68 13.18
C GLU A 125 -1.37 -18.10 13.60
N PHE A 126 -0.48 -18.40 12.64
CA PHE A 126 0.88 -18.83 12.94
C PHE A 126 1.66 -17.71 13.61
N ARG A 127 1.44 -16.46 13.19
CA ARG A 127 1.96 -15.28 13.89
C ARG A 127 1.41 -15.17 15.31
N ARG A 128 0.11 -15.38 15.52
CA ARG A 128 -0.53 -15.23 16.83
C ARG A 128 -0.09 -16.31 17.83
N ASN A 129 -0.03 -17.56 17.37
CA ASN A 129 0.02 -18.73 18.25
C ASN A 129 1.40 -19.40 18.32
N ASN A 130 2.32 -19.16 17.36
CA ASN A 130 3.50 -20.02 17.20
C ASN A 130 4.87 -19.30 17.24
N ARG A 131 4.94 -18.02 17.65
CA ARG A 131 6.17 -17.19 17.52
C ARG A 131 6.76 -17.21 16.09
N PHE A 132 5.96 -17.58 15.09
CA PHE A 132 6.39 -17.76 13.72
C PHE A 132 6.85 -16.42 13.14
N VAL A 133 8.09 -16.37 12.68
CA VAL A 133 8.65 -15.21 11.96
C VAL A 133 8.65 -15.57 10.49
N LEU A 134 7.80 -14.92 9.71
CA LEU A 134 7.71 -15.14 8.28
C LEU A 134 9.03 -14.73 7.60
N GLN A 135 9.66 -15.65 6.87
CA GLN A 135 10.86 -15.38 6.07
C GLN A 135 10.49 -14.98 4.63
N LYS A 136 11.45 -14.42 3.90
CA LYS A 136 11.28 -13.99 2.50
C LYS A 136 10.72 -15.09 1.60
N ALA A 137 11.30 -16.30 1.65
CA ALA A 137 10.83 -17.43 0.86
C ALA A 137 9.37 -17.82 1.19
N GLY A 138 8.99 -17.76 2.46
CA GLY A 138 7.60 -17.97 2.89
C GLY A 138 6.67 -16.86 2.41
N ALA A 139 7.11 -15.59 2.46
CA ALA A 139 6.32 -14.47 1.97
C ALA A 139 6.07 -14.57 0.45
N ARG A 140 7.11 -14.95 -0.32
CA ARG A 140 7.01 -15.23 -1.76
C ARG A 140 5.99 -16.33 -2.05
N ALA A 141 6.18 -17.50 -1.44
CA ALA A 141 5.27 -18.62 -1.61
C ALA A 141 3.82 -18.25 -1.24
N ALA A 142 3.63 -17.46 -0.18
CA ALA A 142 2.30 -17.00 0.24
C ALA A 142 1.65 -16.06 -0.78
N VAL A 143 2.38 -15.07 -1.29
CA VAL A 143 1.85 -14.12 -2.29
C VAL A 143 1.55 -14.83 -3.60
N GLU A 144 2.52 -15.58 -4.14
CA GLU A 144 2.32 -16.35 -5.37
C GLU A 144 1.19 -17.38 -5.23
N GLY A 145 1.13 -18.07 -4.09
CA GLY A 145 0.05 -19.00 -3.75
C GLY A 145 -1.31 -18.32 -3.70
N MET A 146 -1.41 -17.14 -3.08
CA MET A 146 -2.66 -16.38 -3.03
C MET A 146 -3.05 -15.83 -4.40
N ILE A 147 -2.13 -15.25 -5.19
CA ILE A 147 -2.40 -14.74 -6.54
C ILE A 147 -2.92 -15.87 -7.43
N ARG A 148 -2.14 -16.96 -7.55
CA ARG A 148 -2.51 -18.14 -8.34
C ARG A 148 -3.89 -18.68 -7.97
N SER A 149 -4.19 -18.72 -6.69
CA SER A 149 -5.45 -19.24 -6.16
C SER A 149 -6.63 -18.28 -6.31
N SER A 150 -6.39 -16.98 -6.22
CA SER A 150 -7.46 -15.97 -6.22
C SER A 150 -7.87 -15.54 -7.62
N ILE A 151 -6.93 -15.51 -8.57
CA ILE A 151 -7.22 -15.19 -9.96
C ILE A 151 -7.95 -16.38 -10.62
N PRO A 152 -9.18 -16.20 -11.10
CA PRO A 152 -9.89 -17.27 -11.79
C PRO A 152 -9.20 -17.73 -13.08
N ASN A 153 -9.42 -18.98 -13.48
CA ASN A 153 -8.77 -19.62 -14.64
C ASN A 153 -9.75 -19.90 -15.80
N TYR A 154 -10.80 -19.09 -15.96
CA TYR A 154 -11.72 -19.23 -17.10
C TYR A 154 -11.28 -18.31 -18.25
N LYS A 155 -11.54 -18.73 -19.51
CA LYS A 155 -10.94 -18.18 -20.73
C LYS A 155 -11.19 -16.68 -20.98
N GLU A 156 -12.24 -16.11 -20.41
CA GLU A 156 -12.54 -14.68 -20.51
C GLU A 156 -12.73 -14.11 -19.12
N LEU A 157 -11.67 -13.55 -18.55
CA LEU A 157 -11.83 -12.70 -17.39
C LEU A 157 -12.29 -11.32 -17.84
N TYR A 158 -13.45 -10.94 -17.32
CA TYR A 158 -13.71 -9.56 -17.02
C TYR A 158 -12.67 -9.08 -15.99
N GLY A 159 -12.06 -7.91 -16.16
CA GLY A 159 -10.98 -7.45 -15.28
C GLY A 159 -11.38 -7.40 -13.79
N LYS A 160 -12.68 -7.23 -13.48
CA LYS A 160 -13.20 -7.13 -12.10
C LYS A 160 -12.84 -8.33 -11.20
N PRO A 161 -13.05 -9.61 -11.58
CA PRO A 161 -12.59 -10.74 -10.78
C PRO A 161 -11.06 -10.74 -10.53
N ARG A 162 -10.24 -10.34 -11.50
CA ARG A 162 -8.79 -10.18 -11.30
C ARG A 162 -8.49 -9.05 -10.33
N LEU A 163 -9.18 -7.92 -10.47
CA LEU A 163 -9.05 -6.77 -9.56
C LEU A 163 -9.41 -7.16 -8.13
N HIS A 164 -10.52 -7.86 -7.91
CA HIS A 164 -10.91 -8.38 -6.59
C HIS A 164 -9.85 -9.30 -5.97
N ALA A 165 -9.25 -10.17 -6.79
CA ALA A 165 -8.18 -11.07 -6.37
C ALA A 165 -6.93 -10.30 -5.95
N ALA A 166 -6.44 -9.39 -6.79
CA ALA A 166 -5.26 -8.59 -6.51
C ALA A 166 -5.45 -7.67 -5.29
N VAL A 167 -6.61 -7.01 -5.17
CA VAL A 167 -6.97 -6.19 -4.01
C VAL A 167 -7.02 -7.02 -2.72
N PHE A 168 -7.51 -8.27 -2.78
CA PHE A 168 -7.48 -9.16 -1.61
C PHE A 168 -6.06 -9.48 -1.14
N VAL A 169 -5.14 -9.74 -2.08
CA VAL A 169 -3.73 -10.00 -1.77
C VAL A 169 -3.06 -8.74 -1.22
N ALA A 170 -3.31 -7.58 -1.83
CA ALA A 170 -2.80 -6.30 -1.36
C ALA A 170 -3.25 -5.99 0.08
N ASP A 171 -4.53 -6.22 0.42
CA ASP A 171 -5.03 -6.11 1.79
C ASP A 171 -4.24 -7.00 2.77
N GLN A 172 -3.86 -8.22 2.37
CA GLN A 172 -3.08 -9.10 3.24
C GLN A 172 -1.65 -8.60 3.44
N ILE A 173 -1.05 -7.92 2.45
CA ILE A 173 0.28 -7.32 2.57
C ILE A 173 0.26 -6.15 3.56
N ILE A 174 -0.77 -5.31 3.49
CA ILE A 174 -0.94 -4.13 4.34
C ILE A 174 -1.31 -4.51 5.78
N ASP A 175 -2.06 -5.59 5.98
CA ASP A 175 -2.47 -6.05 7.31
C ASP A 175 -1.25 -6.53 8.12
N GLU A 176 -0.87 -5.76 9.14
CA GLU A 176 0.23 -6.13 10.03
C GLU A 176 0.06 -7.51 10.66
N LYS A 177 -1.17 -8.02 10.82
CA LYS A 177 -1.45 -9.33 11.43
C LYS A 177 -0.96 -10.50 10.58
N THR A 178 -0.75 -10.32 9.27
CA THR A 178 -0.24 -11.40 8.39
C THR A 178 1.29 -11.52 8.46
N ALA A 179 1.97 -10.52 9.02
CA ALA A 179 3.42 -10.37 8.99
C ALA A 179 4.05 -10.17 7.60
N LEU A 180 3.27 -10.16 6.51
CA LEU A 180 3.78 -9.90 5.15
C LEU A 180 4.47 -8.54 5.07
N TYR A 181 3.92 -7.52 5.72
CA TYR A 181 4.54 -6.22 5.93
C TYR A 181 6.06 -6.26 6.23
N PHE A 182 6.51 -7.21 7.08
CA PHE A 182 7.91 -7.31 7.50
C PHE A 182 8.81 -8.08 6.53
N ALA A 183 8.23 -8.89 5.64
CA ALA A 183 8.96 -9.88 4.85
C ALA A 183 8.79 -9.73 3.34
N ILE A 184 7.82 -8.95 2.88
CA ILE A 184 7.48 -8.79 1.47
C ILE A 184 8.57 -8.06 0.69
N GLU A 185 9.05 -8.68 -0.38
CA GLU A 185 10.03 -8.07 -1.29
C GLU A 185 9.32 -7.10 -2.24
N THR A 186 10.02 -6.05 -2.68
CA THR A 186 9.44 -5.01 -3.54
C THR A 186 8.96 -5.59 -4.87
N GLU A 187 9.69 -6.55 -5.44
CA GLU A 187 9.31 -7.31 -6.65
C GLU A 187 7.91 -7.96 -6.53
N LEU A 188 7.54 -8.46 -5.36
CA LEU A 188 6.23 -9.08 -5.14
C LEU A 188 5.11 -8.05 -4.99
N VAL A 189 5.45 -6.84 -4.52
CA VAL A 189 4.51 -5.72 -4.53
C VAL A 189 4.29 -5.25 -5.96
N ASP A 190 5.34 -5.16 -6.77
CA ASP A 190 5.25 -4.84 -8.20
C ASP A 190 4.40 -5.86 -8.95
N GLN A 191 4.53 -7.15 -8.64
CA GLN A 191 3.66 -8.19 -9.19
C GLN A 191 2.18 -7.94 -8.86
N VAL A 192 1.85 -7.62 -7.60
CA VAL A 192 0.46 -7.34 -7.19
C VAL A 192 -0.07 -6.06 -7.84
N LEU A 193 0.74 -5.00 -7.92
CA LEU A 193 0.37 -3.76 -8.61
C LEU A 193 0.19 -4.00 -10.11
N GLY A 194 1.02 -4.82 -10.74
CA GLY A 194 0.88 -5.21 -12.14
C GLY A 194 -0.44 -5.92 -12.42
N GLU A 195 -0.87 -6.84 -11.55
CA GLU A 195 -2.18 -7.50 -11.65
C GLU A 195 -3.35 -6.51 -11.49
N ILE A 196 -3.20 -5.49 -10.63
CA ILE A 196 -4.20 -4.41 -10.48
C ILE A 196 -4.26 -3.57 -11.75
N GLN A 197 -3.11 -3.10 -12.26
CA GLN A 197 -3.05 -2.26 -13.47
C GLN A 197 -3.64 -3.00 -14.66
N GLN A 198 -3.25 -4.26 -14.88
CA GLN A 198 -3.77 -5.08 -15.97
C GLN A 198 -5.29 -5.26 -15.85
N ALA A 199 -5.82 -5.49 -14.64
CA ALA A 199 -7.25 -5.60 -14.42
C ALA A 199 -8.01 -4.29 -14.72
N LEU A 200 -7.42 -3.14 -14.40
CA LEU A 200 -8.01 -1.83 -14.71
C LEU A 200 -8.02 -1.57 -16.22
N THR A 201 -6.94 -1.87 -16.93
CA THR A 201 -6.89 -1.77 -18.39
C THR A 201 -7.95 -2.65 -19.05
N GLU A 202 -8.12 -3.90 -18.59
CA GLU A 202 -9.17 -4.81 -19.07
C GLU A 202 -10.60 -4.29 -18.79
N MET A 203 -10.79 -3.50 -17.73
CA MET A 203 -12.06 -2.86 -17.40
C MET A 203 -12.30 -1.62 -18.28
N GLU A 204 -11.27 -0.82 -18.53
CA GLU A 204 -11.32 0.37 -19.41
C GLU A 204 -11.59 -0.01 -20.87
N GLU A 205 -10.92 -1.05 -21.39
CA GLU A 205 -11.14 -1.56 -22.76
C GLU A 205 -12.59 -2.01 -23.01
N ARG A 206 -13.31 -2.38 -21.95
CA ARG A 206 -14.73 -2.77 -22.00
C ARG A 206 -15.68 -1.59 -21.77
N GLY A 207 -15.16 -0.37 -21.68
CA GLY A 207 -15.93 0.86 -21.53
C GLY A 207 -16.36 1.18 -20.10
N MET A 208 -15.73 0.59 -19.08
CA MET A 208 -16.00 0.97 -17.70
C MET A 208 -15.33 2.31 -17.35
N GLN A 209 -16.09 3.21 -16.76
CA GLN A 209 -15.54 4.46 -16.22
C GLN A 209 -14.78 4.18 -14.92
N LEU A 210 -13.47 4.46 -14.92
CA LEU A 210 -12.59 4.20 -13.78
C LEU A 210 -12.47 5.38 -12.80
N LYS A 211 -12.89 6.58 -13.22
CA LYS A 211 -12.76 7.79 -12.41
C LYS A 211 -13.78 7.82 -11.29
N ILE A 212 -13.31 8.03 -10.06
CA ILE A 212 -14.16 8.25 -8.89
C ILE A 212 -14.21 9.74 -8.59
N GLU A 213 -15.42 10.28 -8.42
CA GLU A 213 -15.59 11.58 -7.77
C GLU A 213 -15.43 11.38 -6.27
N ILE A 214 -14.38 11.95 -5.67
CA ILE A 214 -14.13 11.83 -4.23
C ILE A 214 -15.17 12.70 -3.50
N LYS A 215 -16.37 12.17 -3.33
CA LYS A 215 -17.39 12.74 -2.46
C LYS A 215 -17.01 12.38 -1.02
N GLU A 216 -16.66 13.37 -0.22
CA GLU A 216 -16.38 13.19 1.21
C GLU A 216 -17.61 12.57 1.90
N LYS A 217 -17.56 11.26 2.13
CA LYS A 217 -18.57 10.42 2.81
C LYS A 217 -19.84 10.14 1.99
N ALA A 218 -19.81 9.09 1.18
CA ALA A 218 -21.05 8.41 0.80
C ALA A 218 -21.49 7.47 1.94
N SER A 219 -22.44 7.93 2.73
CA SER A 219 -23.29 7.08 3.56
C SER A 219 -24.53 6.58 2.80
N GLY A 220 -24.51 6.63 1.47
CA GLY A 220 -25.53 6.07 0.58
C GLY A 220 -25.02 4.80 -0.08
N ASP A 221 -25.92 3.98 -0.62
CA ASP A 221 -25.61 2.76 -1.35
C ASP A 221 -24.73 3.03 -2.58
N GLU A 222 -23.41 3.22 -2.40
CA GLU A 222 -22.46 3.34 -3.50
C GLU A 222 -22.52 2.07 -4.36
N ASP A 223 -22.47 2.22 -5.67
CA ASP A 223 -22.44 1.10 -6.60
C ASP A 223 -21.26 0.17 -6.29
N GLY A 224 -21.46 -1.13 -6.48
CA GLY A 224 -20.46 -2.14 -6.13
C GLY A 224 -19.10 -1.96 -6.82
N ASP A 225 -19.07 -1.25 -7.95
CA ASP A 225 -17.87 -0.94 -8.72
C ASP A 225 -17.10 0.26 -8.14
N GLU A 226 -17.78 1.34 -7.76
CA GLU A 226 -17.16 2.50 -7.10
C GLU A 226 -16.48 2.10 -5.79
N LYS A 227 -17.15 1.27 -4.98
CA LYS A 227 -16.57 0.66 -3.77
C LYS A 227 -15.29 -0.13 -4.05
N LEU A 228 -15.24 -0.85 -5.17
CA LEU A 228 -14.08 -1.63 -5.56
C LEU A 228 -12.93 -0.71 -6.00
N LEU A 229 -13.21 0.33 -6.77
CA LEU A 229 -12.22 1.31 -7.22
C LEU A 229 -11.65 2.10 -6.03
N PHE A 230 -12.50 2.54 -5.09
CA PHE A 230 -12.06 3.20 -3.85
C PHE A 230 -11.15 2.29 -3.03
N LYS A 231 -11.55 1.01 -2.90
CA LYS A 231 -10.73 0.01 -2.23
C LYS A 231 -9.39 -0.20 -2.95
N THR A 232 -9.38 -0.18 -4.28
CA THR A 232 -8.18 -0.30 -5.12
C THR A 232 -7.21 0.85 -4.88
N LEU A 233 -7.71 2.08 -4.85
CA LEU A 233 -6.91 3.27 -4.54
C LEU A 233 -6.31 3.17 -3.14
N ARG A 234 -7.14 2.85 -2.13
CA ARG A 234 -6.72 2.66 -0.74
C ARG A 234 -5.62 1.60 -0.60
N VAL A 235 -5.73 0.46 -1.28
CA VAL A 235 -4.69 -0.58 -1.19
C VAL A 235 -3.41 -0.18 -1.91
N THR A 236 -3.51 0.54 -3.04
CA THR A 236 -2.34 1.04 -3.78
C THR A 236 -1.54 2.02 -2.91
N GLU A 237 -2.23 2.98 -2.29
CA GLU A 237 -1.64 3.89 -1.29
C GLU A 237 -1.05 3.14 -0.10
N GLY A 238 -1.79 2.15 0.42
CA GLY A 238 -1.36 1.32 1.53
C GLY A 238 -0.06 0.58 1.23
N LEU A 239 0.08 -0.01 0.04
CA LEU A 239 1.29 -0.71 -0.39
C LEU A 239 2.49 0.23 -0.46
N VAL A 240 2.35 1.39 -1.11
CA VAL A 240 3.42 2.40 -1.19
C VAL A 240 3.80 2.88 0.21
N LYS A 241 2.82 3.22 1.04
CA LYS A 241 3.04 3.65 2.43
C LYS A 241 3.77 2.60 3.26
N VAL A 242 3.46 1.32 3.07
CA VAL A 242 4.17 0.21 3.73
C VAL A 242 5.65 0.21 3.35
N LEU A 243 5.95 0.30 2.05
CA LEU A 243 7.33 0.30 1.55
C LEU A 243 8.10 1.54 1.98
N VAL A 244 7.50 2.74 1.85
CA VAL A 244 8.09 4.01 2.29
C VAL A 244 8.36 3.95 3.80
N ASN A 245 7.37 3.62 4.62
CA ASN A 245 7.56 3.57 6.07
C ASN A 245 8.66 2.61 6.48
N ARG A 246 8.82 1.48 5.78
CA ARG A 246 9.89 0.51 6.04
C ARG A 246 11.27 1.10 5.74
N SER A 247 11.41 1.85 4.65
CA SER A 247 12.67 2.51 4.29
C SER A 247 13.00 3.77 5.10
N VAL A 248 12.00 4.43 5.71
CA VAL A 248 12.23 5.52 6.68
C VAL A 248 12.97 5.01 7.91
N ARG A 249 13.03 3.70 8.13
CA ARG A 249 13.63 3.07 9.32
C ARG A 249 12.93 3.55 10.59
N PRO A 250 11.65 3.16 10.76
CA PRO A 250 10.80 3.68 11.81
C PRO A 250 11.32 3.28 13.21
N GLU A 251 12.19 2.27 13.29
CA GLU A 251 12.83 1.85 14.54
C GLU A 251 13.61 2.97 15.25
N PHE A 252 14.08 3.99 14.51
CA PHE A 252 14.80 5.13 15.09
C PHE A 252 13.90 6.03 15.94
N ASN A 253 12.62 6.09 15.61
CA ASN A 253 11.63 6.90 16.32
C ASN A 253 10.82 6.09 17.35
N MET A 254 11.06 4.77 17.42
CA MET A 254 10.36 3.87 18.34
C MET A 254 11.06 3.79 19.71
N LYS A 255 10.28 3.49 20.76
CA LYS A 255 10.85 3.12 22.08
C LYS A 255 11.73 1.85 21.95
N LYS A 256 12.84 1.77 22.69
CA LYS A 256 13.83 0.68 22.64
C LYS A 256 13.24 -0.74 22.58
N ARG A 257 12.21 -1.05 23.38
CA ARG A 257 11.54 -2.36 23.40
C ARG A 257 10.74 -2.62 22.12
N ALA A 258 10.03 -1.60 21.61
CA ALA A 258 9.28 -1.70 20.37
C ALA A 258 10.22 -1.85 19.16
N ALA A 259 11.28 -1.04 19.08
CA ALA A 259 12.32 -1.14 18.06
C ALA A 259 12.95 -2.54 18.03
N ARG A 260 13.29 -3.12 19.19
CA ARG A 260 13.80 -4.49 19.28
C ARG A 260 12.79 -5.53 18.78
N ASN A 261 11.51 -5.37 19.08
CA ASN A 261 10.47 -6.29 18.62
C ASN A 261 10.22 -6.17 17.11
N TYR A 262 10.31 -4.96 16.56
CA TYR A 262 10.22 -4.67 15.13
C TYR A 262 11.38 -5.32 14.37
N LEU A 263 12.63 -5.04 14.78
CA LEU A 263 13.84 -5.56 14.14
C LEU A 263 13.95 -7.09 14.21
N LYS A 264 13.36 -7.73 15.22
CA LYS A 264 13.29 -9.20 15.30
C LYS A 264 12.43 -9.83 14.21
N ARG A 265 11.50 -9.07 13.63
CA ARG A 265 10.54 -9.56 12.62
C ARG A 265 10.89 -9.10 11.22
N LEU A 266 11.51 -7.92 11.11
CA LEU A 266 11.93 -7.33 9.84
C LEU A 266 12.87 -8.28 9.09
N GLN A 267 12.49 -8.69 7.89
CA GLN A 267 13.34 -9.51 6.99
C GLN A 267 13.89 -8.70 5.81
N THR A 268 13.29 -7.55 5.52
CA THR A 268 13.68 -6.68 4.41
C THR A 268 13.53 -5.22 4.81
N VAL A 269 14.41 -4.37 4.29
CA VAL A 269 14.42 -2.92 4.51
C VAL A 269 14.18 -2.17 3.19
N ALA A 270 14.02 -2.92 2.09
CA ALA A 270 13.87 -2.35 0.75
C ALA A 270 12.62 -1.47 0.66
N GLY A 271 12.77 -0.35 -0.05
CA GLY A 271 11.70 0.61 -0.30
C GLY A 271 10.99 0.34 -1.61
N PRO A 272 10.10 1.25 -2.02
CA PRO A 272 9.53 1.20 -3.35
C PRO A 272 10.61 1.53 -4.38
N GLU A 273 10.65 0.74 -5.44
CA GLU A 273 11.49 1.00 -6.59
C GLU A 273 10.82 2.03 -7.49
N LEU A 274 11.55 2.54 -8.48
CA LEU A 274 10.97 3.48 -9.45
C LEU A 274 9.87 2.81 -10.28
N SER A 275 10.00 1.51 -10.59
CA SER A 275 8.94 0.70 -11.22
C SER A 275 7.68 0.68 -10.36
N THR A 276 7.83 0.36 -9.06
CA THR A 276 6.74 0.37 -8.07
C THR A 276 6.00 1.69 -8.06
N LEU A 277 6.76 2.79 -8.02
CA LEU A 277 6.19 4.13 -7.93
C LEU A 277 5.47 4.51 -9.22
N LYS A 278 5.99 4.13 -10.40
CA LYS A 278 5.31 4.33 -11.70
C LYS A 278 3.99 3.57 -11.75
N LEU A 279 4.00 2.28 -11.43
CA LEU A 279 2.78 1.45 -11.39
C LEU A 279 1.72 2.04 -10.43
N ALA A 280 2.13 2.41 -9.22
CA ALA A 280 1.21 2.98 -8.24
C ALA A 280 0.67 4.35 -8.68
N THR A 281 1.50 5.17 -9.33
CA THR A 281 1.09 6.48 -9.87
C THR A 281 0.08 6.28 -11.00
N ASP A 282 0.34 5.38 -11.94
CA ASP A 282 -0.56 5.12 -13.07
C ASP A 282 -1.93 4.63 -12.57
N ILE A 283 -1.95 3.68 -11.64
CA ILE A 283 -3.18 3.19 -11.01
C ILE A 283 -3.93 4.32 -10.30
N ALA A 284 -3.23 5.15 -9.52
CA ALA A 284 -3.85 6.24 -8.78
C ALA A 284 -4.39 7.34 -9.70
N LEU A 285 -3.68 7.67 -10.79
CA LEU A 285 -4.14 8.63 -11.79
C LEU A 285 -5.37 8.13 -12.55
N SER A 286 -5.43 6.83 -12.88
CA SER A 286 -6.59 6.24 -13.56
C SER A 286 -7.86 6.30 -12.71
N ILE A 287 -7.74 6.28 -11.37
CA ILE A 287 -8.87 6.17 -10.45
C ILE A 287 -9.19 7.51 -9.75
N GLY A 288 -8.22 8.06 -9.01
CA GLY A 288 -8.41 9.16 -8.06
C GLY A 288 -7.87 10.52 -8.53
N GLY A 289 -7.27 10.57 -9.71
CA GLY A 289 -6.77 11.81 -10.32
C GLY A 289 -5.44 12.32 -9.76
N ALA A 290 -5.01 13.47 -10.26
CA ALA A 290 -3.67 14.00 -10.02
C ALA A 290 -3.44 14.47 -8.59
N ALA A 291 -4.40 15.18 -8.00
CA ALA A 291 -4.28 15.74 -6.66
C ALA A 291 -4.06 14.67 -5.58
N VAL A 292 -4.83 13.57 -5.64
CA VAL A 292 -4.66 12.44 -4.70
C VAL A 292 -3.34 11.74 -4.94
N THR A 293 -3.00 11.47 -6.19
CA THR A 293 -1.74 10.80 -6.54
C THR A 293 -0.53 11.58 -6.01
N GLN A 294 -0.53 12.90 -6.20
CA GLN A 294 0.54 13.76 -5.70
C GLN A 294 0.61 13.76 -4.17
N LYS A 295 -0.53 13.81 -3.48
CA LYS A 295 -0.61 13.90 -2.03
C LYS A 295 -0.27 12.59 -1.32
N ASP A 296 -0.80 11.47 -1.80
CA ASP A 296 -0.84 10.21 -1.06
C ASP A 296 0.16 9.17 -1.58
N ILE A 297 0.63 9.28 -2.83
CA ILE A 297 1.67 8.41 -3.42
C ILE A 297 3.02 9.13 -3.50
N VAL A 298 3.11 10.22 -4.26
CA VAL A 298 4.39 10.88 -4.56
C VAL A 298 4.90 11.71 -3.39
N GLY A 299 4.03 12.44 -2.70
CA GLY A 299 4.37 13.29 -1.57
C GLY A 299 5.13 12.54 -0.45
N PRO A 300 4.63 11.41 0.07
CA PRO A 300 5.33 10.63 1.08
C PRO A 300 6.68 10.09 0.61
N TYR A 301 6.80 9.72 -0.67
CA TYR A 301 8.05 9.28 -1.26
C TYR A 301 9.05 10.45 -1.40
N ALA A 302 8.61 11.62 -1.87
CA ALA A 302 9.47 12.81 -2.01
C ALA A 302 9.92 13.36 -0.64
N ALA A 303 9.06 13.29 0.38
CA ALA A 303 9.37 13.72 1.73
C ALA A 303 10.34 12.78 2.47
N ALA A 304 10.57 11.58 1.93
CA ALA A 304 11.48 10.61 2.51
C ALA A 304 12.94 11.11 2.48
N TRP A 305 13.65 10.95 3.59
CA TRP A 305 15.01 11.47 3.73
C TRP A 305 16.01 10.84 2.74
N TRP A 306 15.78 9.60 2.28
CA TRP A 306 16.71 8.91 1.36
C TRP A 306 16.52 9.32 -0.10
N THR A 307 15.34 9.81 -0.49
CA THR A 307 15.07 10.25 -1.86
C THR A 307 15.63 11.64 -2.10
N LYS A 308 15.91 12.41 -1.03
CA LYS A 308 16.37 13.81 -1.10
C LYS A 308 15.43 14.70 -1.93
N GLY A 309 14.15 14.37 -1.97
CA GLY A 309 13.16 15.05 -2.80
C GLY A 309 13.27 14.76 -4.30
N VAL A 310 14.12 13.83 -4.73
CA VAL A 310 14.25 13.45 -6.14
C VAL A 310 13.14 12.46 -6.49
N VAL A 311 12.27 12.88 -7.41
CA VAL A 311 11.25 12.05 -8.05
C VAL A 311 11.56 11.99 -9.53
N ASP A 312 11.33 10.83 -10.16
CA ASP A 312 11.54 10.65 -11.60
C ASP A 312 10.68 11.65 -12.40
N GLU A 313 11.31 12.35 -13.36
CA GLU A 313 10.63 13.33 -14.20
C GLU A 313 9.44 12.75 -14.97
N SER A 314 9.48 11.46 -15.33
CA SER A 314 8.37 10.81 -16.04
C SER A 314 7.10 10.78 -15.19
N ILE A 315 7.25 10.58 -13.88
CA ILE A 315 6.13 10.55 -12.92
C ILE A 315 5.56 11.97 -12.76
N LEU A 316 6.43 12.97 -12.60
CA LEU A 316 6.01 14.37 -12.49
C LEU A 316 5.30 14.86 -13.77
N LYS A 317 5.80 14.47 -14.94
CA LYS A 317 5.17 14.76 -16.24
C LYS A 317 3.80 14.09 -16.38
N ALA A 318 3.65 12.84 -15.91
CA ALA A 318 2.37 12.15 -15.92
C ALA A 318 1.33 12.86 -15.04
N ILE A 319 1.73 13.30 -13.84
CA ILE A 319 0.86 14.04 -12.92
C ILE A 319 0.46 15.40 -13.52
N ALA A 320 1.43 16.21 -13.97
CA ALA A 320 1.13 17.51 -14.57
C ALA A 320 0.23 17.38 -15.82
N GLY A 321 0.44 16.34 -16.63
CA GLY A 321 -0.42 16.05 -17.78
C GLY A 321 -1.82 15.58 -17.41
N ALA A 322 -2.01 15.00 -16.22
CA ALA A 322 -3.33 14.67 -15.69
C ALA A 322 -4.01 15.91 -15.09
N GLU A 323 -3.28 16.76 -14.35
CA GLU A 323 -3.78 18.04 -13.83
C GLU A 323 -4.31 18.94 -14.95
N SER A 324 -3.55 19.09 -16.04
CA SER A 324 -3.98 19.88 -17.20
C SER A 324 -5.28 19.36 -17.82
N ARG A 325 -5.43 18.03 -17.93
CA ARG A 325 -6.64 17.39 -18.48
C ARG A 325 -7.84 17.56 -17.56
N GLU A 326 -7.62 17.49 -16.24
CA GLU A 326 -8.67 17.73 -15.24
C GLU A 326 -9.12 19.20 -15.24
N GLU A 327 -8.19 20.15 -15.35
CA GLU A 327 -8.52 21.58 -15.48
C GLU A 327 -9.28 21.90 -16.76
N GLU A 328 -8.88 21.34 -17.90
CA GLU A 328 -9.59 21.51 -19.18
C GLU A 328 -11.01 20.94 -19.11
N ALA A 329 -11.18 19.75 -18.53
CA ALA A 329 -12.50 19.16 -18.33
C ALA A 329 -13.39 20.01 -17.42
N ALA A 330 -12.83 20.56 -16.33
CA ALA A 330 -13.57 21.45 -15.43
C ALA A 330 -13.97 22.77 -16.11
N ARG A 331 -13.10 23.35 -16.95
CA ARG A 331 -13.42 24.55 -17.73
C ARG A 331 -14.50 24.29 -18.79
N ALA A 332 -14.47 23.14 -19.45
CA ALA A 332 -15.49 22.75 -20.41
C ALA A 332 -16.86 22.57 -19.73
N ALA A 333 -16.91 21.88 -18.59
CA ALA A 333 -18.15 21.70 -17.83
C ALA A 333 -18.73 23.04 -17.33
N ALA A 334 -17.88 23.96 -16.84
CA ALA A 334 -18.33 25.29 -16.42
C ALA A 334 -18.88 26.13 -17.59
N ALA A 335 -18.28 26.02 -18.78
CA ALA A 335 -18.76 26.72 -19.97
C ALA A 335 -20.12 26.16 -20.46
N GLU A 336 -20.34 24.84 -20.32
CA GLU A 336 -21.64 24.21 -20.63
C GLU A 336 -22.73 24.63 -19.62
N GLU A 337 -22.40 24.71 -18.32
CA GLU A 337 -23.34 25.22 -17.31
C GLU A 337 -23.69 26.70 -17.53
N GLU A 338 -22.73 27.55 -17.90
CA GLU A 338 -23.00 28.96 -18.23
C GLU A 338 -23.86 29.10 -19.50
N ALA A 339 -23.65 28.26 -20.52
CA ALA A 339 -24.49 28.24 -21.71
C ALA A 339 -25.92 27.78 -21.41
N ALA A 340 -26.09 26.74 -20.59
CA ALA A 340 -27.41 26.23 -20.19
C ALA A 340 -28.23 27.24 -19.35
N ASN A 341 -27.57 28.04 -18.50
CA ASN A 341 -28.24 29.07 -17.70
C ASN A 341 -28.62 30.33 -18.51
N THR A 342 -28.11 30.51 -19.72
CA THR A 342 -28.39 31.70 -20.54
C THR A 342 -29.63 31.51 -21.43
N GLU A 343 -30.16 30.29 -21.56
CA GLU A 343 -31.31 29.97 -22.41
C GLU A 343 -32.67 29.86 -21.66
N ASP A 344 -32.72 30.03 -20.33
CA ASP A 344 -33.96 29.88 -19.50
C ASP A 344 -34.48 31.21 -18.90
N ASP A 345 -34.02 32.37 -19.39
CA ASP A 345 -34.46 33.71 -18.92
C ASP A 345 -35.08 34.56 -20.05
N SER A 346 -35.75 33.89 -21.00
CA SER A 346 -36.47 34.55 -22.08
C SER A 346 -37.90 34.03 -22.28
N GLU A 347 -38.71 33.94 -21.22
CA GLU A 347 -40.17 33.94 -21.35
C GLU A 347 -40.84 34.26 -20.00
N ALA A 348 -41.18 35.54 -19.78
CA ALA A 348 -42.49 36.00 -19.26
C ALA A 348 -42.42 37.43 -18.66
N GLU A 349 -42.36 38.45 -19.52
CA GLU A 349 -43.03 39.73 -19.22
C GLU A 349 -43.86 40.15 -20.44
N GLU A 350 -45.19 39.99 -20.37
CA GLU A 350 -46.16 41.00 -20.79
C GLU A 350 -47.61 40.48 -20.61
N ALA A 351 -48.31 40.99 -19.60
CA ALA A 351 -49.73 41.33 -19.69
C ALA A 351 -50.12 42.16 -18.45
N GLY A 352 -50.10 43.49 -18.62
CA GLY A 352 -50.62 44.45 -17.66
C GLY A 352 -52.13 44.63 -17.72
N GLU A 353 -52.65 45.06 -16.57
CA GLU A 353 -53.74 46.02 -16.31
C GLU A 353 -55.15 45.87 -16.91
N GLY A 354 -56.14 45.97 -16.00
CA GLY A 354 -57.55 46.29 -16.24
C GLY A 354 -58.48 45.26 -15.57
N ASP A 355 -59.49 45.58 -14.79
CA ASP A 355 -60.08 46.83 -14.33
C ASP A 355 -61.08 46.44 -13.21
N GLU A 356 -61.39 47.37 -12.33
CA GLU A 356 -62.43 47.26 -11.30
C GLU A 356 -63.81 47.10 -11.95
N ASP A 357 -64.69 46.22 -11.45
CA ASP A 357 -66.00 46.69 -10.97
C ASP A 357 -66.84 45.62 -10.25
N ALA A 358 -67.69 46.13 -9.38
CA ALA A 358 -68.43 45.46 -8.34
C ALA A 358 -69.80 44.90 -8.76
N LYS A 359 -70.43 44.23 -7.77
CA LYS A 359 -71.86 43.91 -7.57
C LYS A 359 -72.34 42.57 -8.11
N ASP A 360 -73.39 41.97 -7.57
CA ASP A 360 -74.04 41.88 -6.25
C ASP A 360 -75.16 40.86 -6.50
N GLU A 361 -75.50 40.05 -5.50
CA GLU A 361 -76.82 39.46 -5.27
C GLU A 361 -77.70 38.95 -6.46
N LYS A 362 -77.98 37.64 -6.51
CA LYS A 362 -79.15 36.98 -5.87
C LYS A 362 -79.69 35.77 -6.67
N GLU A 363 -80.00 34.75 -5.85
CA GLU A 363 -80.86 33.56 -6.01
C GLU A 363 -80.49 32.45 -7.00
#